data_AF-A0A9R1Q2E4-F1
#
_entry.id   AF-A0A9R1Q2E4-F1
#
_cell.length_a   1.000
_cell.length_b   1.000
_cell.length_c   1.000
_cell.angle_alpha   90.00
_cell.angle_beta   90.00
_cell.angle_gamma   90.00
#
_symmetry.space_group_name_H-M   'P 1'
#
loop_
_entity.id
_entity.type
_entity.pdbx_description
1 polymer ?
#
loop_
_entity_poly.entity_id
_entity_poly.type
_entity_poly.pdbx_seq_one_letter_code
_entity_poly.pdbx_strand_id
1 'polypeptide(L)'
;MSSAMSRAIRGAVAAGVSRRGLASVEAMGAAKGAPPAAGRWAGRGRGGPGPVEDGARVQWVFLGCPGVGKGTYAGRLSRLLGVPHIATGDLVRDELASQGPLSKQLSEIVNHGKLVSDEIIINLLSKRLEEGGEKGELGFILDGFPRTIRQAVS
;
A
#
# COMPACT_ATOMS: atom_id res chain seq x y z
N MET A 1 -18.76 7.28 -12.57
CA MET A 1 -18.05 7.04 -11.29
C MET A 1 -17.29 5.73 -11.44
N SER A 2 -15.95 5.81 -11.49
CA SER A 2 -15.08 4.77 -12.05
C SER A 2 -15.12 3.47 -11.22
N SER A 3 -15.60 2.39 -11.83
CA SER A 3 -15.77 1.07 -11.19
C SER A 3 -14.47 0.42 -10.69
N ALA A 4 -13.31 0.99 -11.04
CA ALA A 4 -11.99 0.46 -10.74
C ALA A 4 -11.59 0.64 -9.26
N MET A 5 -11.81 1.82 -8.68
CA MET A 5 -11.41 2.12 -7.30
C MET A 5 -12.17 1.26 -6.29
N SER A 6 -13.48 1.18 -6.47
CA SER A 6 -14.37 0.39 -5.62
C SER A 6 -14.18 -1.13 -5.84
N ARG A 7 -13.53 -1.56 -6.93
CA ARG A 7 -13.16 -2.98 -7.19
C ARG A 7 -11.80 -3.34 -6.59
N ALA A 8 -10.84 -2.40 -6.54
CA ALA A 8 -9.55 -2.60 -5.88
C ALA A 8 -9.71 -2.76 -4.36
N ILE A 9 -10.49 -1.88 -3.71
CA ILE A 9 -10.74 -1.95 -2.26
C ILE A 9 -11.62 -3.17 -1.90
N ARG A 10 -12.68 -3.47 -2.68
CA ARG A 10 -13.53 -4.65 -2.43
C ARG A 10 -12.84 -5.98 -2.74
N GLY A 11 -11.96 -6.04 -3.74
CA GLY A 11 -11.21 -7.25 -4.10
C GLY A 11 -10.25 -7.70 -3.00
N ALA A 12 -9.62 -6.76 -2.30
CA ALA A 12 -8.73 -7.05 -1.17
C ALA A 12 -9.47 -7.67 0.04
N VAL A 13 -10.75 -7.35 0.22
CA VAL A 13 -11.57 -7.89 1.34
C VAL A 13 -12.10 -9.30 1.05
N ALA A 14 -12.36 -9.64 -0.22
CA ALA A 14 -13.01 -10.91 -0.58
C ALA A 14 -12.05 -12.12 -0.72
N ALA A 15 -10.76 -11.89 -0.98
CA ALA A 15 -9.81 -12.98 -1.30
C ALA A 15 -9.26 -13.75 -0.07
N GLY A 16 -9.67 -13.41 1.15
CA GLY A 16 -9.08 -13.93 2.39
C GLY A 16 -9.57 -15.30 2.90
N VAL A 17 -10.45 -16.00 2.19
CA VAL A 17 -10.98 -17.29 2.66
C VAL A 17 -10.99 -18.32 1.54
N SER A 18 -9.90 -19.09 1.42
CA SER A 18 -9.96 -20.39 0.75
C SER A 18 -9.31 -21.46 1.61
N ARG A 19 -10.15 -22.39 2.08
CA ARG A 19 -9.79 -23.64 2.75
C ARG A 19 -9.43 -24.68 1.69
N ARG A 20 -8.37 -25.44 1.97
CA ARG A 20 -7.95 -26.77 1.44
C ARG A 20 -6.48 -26.68 0.96
N GLY A 21 -5.59 -27.59 1.30
CA GLY A 21 -5.73 -28.86 2.01
C GLY A 21 -4.33 -29.46 2.21
N LEU A 22 -4.18 -30.19 3.31
CA LEU A 22 -3.07 -31.11 3.53
C LEU A 22 -3.05 -32.19 2.44
N ALA A 23 -1.89 -32.42 1.80
CA ALA A 23 -1.42 -33.76 1.43
C ALA A 23 0.01 -33.73 0.87
N SER A 24 0.85 -34.52 1.52
CA SER A 24 1.90 -35.39 0.96
C SER A 24 3.12 -34.78 0.29
N VAL A 25 4.17 -34.76 1.11
CA VAL A 25 5.59 -34.88 0.78
C VAL A 25 5.83 -36.21 0.04
N GLU A 26 6.39 -36.19 -1.18
CA GLU A 26 7.32 -37.24 -1.66
C GLU A 26 8.00 -36.88 -2.99
N ALA A 27 9.23 -37.37 -3.13
CA ALA A 27 10.11 -37.43 -4.31
C ALA A 27 10.94 -36.18 -4.68
N MET A 28 12.12 -36.12 -4.04
CA MET A 28 13.31 -35.43 -4.51
C MET A 28 14.01 -36.27 -5.61
N GLY A 29 14.27 -35.68 -6.78
CA GLY A 29 15.17 -36.18 -7.81
C GLY A 29 16.22 -35.12 -8.13
N ALA A 30 17.49 -35.44 -7.95
CA ALA A 30 18.62 -34.51 -7.88
C ALA A 30 19.33 -34.27 -9.22
N ALA A 31 19.80 -33.04 -9.46
CA ALA A 31 20.98 -32.72 -10.28
C ALA A 31 21.52 -31.33 -9.88
N LYS A 32 22.50 -31.25 -8.96
CA LYS A 32 23.94 -30.98 -9.18
C LYS A 32 24.29 -29.66 -9.90
N GLY A 33 24.71 -28.68 -9.09
CA GLY A 33 25.58 -27.55 -9.43
C GLY A 33 26.21 -26.97 -8.15
N ALA A 34 27.54 -26.99 -8.04
CA ALA A 34 28.34 -26.68 -6.84
C ALA A 34 28.61 -25.17 -6.65
N PRO A 35 29.10 -24.71 -5.47
CA PRO A 35 28.82 -23.38 -4.89
C PRO A 35 29.91 -22.32 -5.16
N PRO A 36 29.75 -21.09 -4.64
CA PRO A 36 30.75 -20.73 -3.62
C PRO A 36 30.16 -20.11 -2.36
N ALA A 37 30.82 -20.47 -1.27
CA ALA A 37 30.54 -20.10 0.09
C ALA A 37 31.02 -18.69 0.44
N ALA A 38 30.24 -17.99 1.25
CA ALA A 38 30.74 -17.20 2.38
C ALA A 38 29.56 -16.89 3.32
N GLY A 39 29.70 -17.26 4.60
CA GLY A 39 28.76 -16.82 5.64
C GLY A 39 27.91 -17.94 6.23
N ARG A 40 28.57 -18.82 6.97
CA ARG A 40 28.01 -19.75 7.97
C ARG A 40 27.02 -19.02 8.91
N TRP A 41 25.72 -19.09 8.65
CA TRP A 41 24.68 -18.84 9.67
C TRP A 41 24.43 -20.13 10.45
N ALA A 42 25.43 -20.51 11.24
CA ALA A 42 25.26 -21.54 12.24
C ALA A 42 24.42 -20.96 13.38
N GLY A 43 23.18 -21.43 13.55
CA GLY A 43 22.39 -21.13 14.73
C GLY A 43 20.89 -21.11 14.47
N ARG A 44 20.21 -22.15 14.96
CA ARG A 44 18.77 -22.23 15.23
C ARG A 44 18.06 -20.88 15.41
N GLY A 45 16.90 -20.75 14.76
CA GLY A 45 15.75 -20.00 15.30
C GLY A 45 15.43 -18.68 14.59
N ARG A 46 14.15 -18.58 14.19
CA ARG A 46 13.45 -17.42 13.60
C ARG A 46 13.72 -17.19 12.11
N GLY A 47 12.90 -17.84 11.28
CA GLY A 47 12.69 -17.40 9.91
C GLY A 47 12.11 -15.98 9.91
N GLY A 48 12.93 -15.00 9.52
CA GLY A 48 12.42 -13.72 9.05
C GLY A 48 11.64 -13.93 7.74
N PRO A 49 10.71 -13.03 7.39
CA PRO A 49 9.98 -13.14 6.14
C PRO A 49 10.99 -13.11 4.98
N GLY A 50 10.97 -14.14 4.15
CA GLY A 50 11.75 -14.19 2.92
C GLY A 50 11.34 -13.10 1.94
N PRO A 51 12.07 -12.93 0.82
CA PRO A 51 11.66 -12.05 -0.26
C PRO A 51 10.25 -12.45 -0.73
N VAL A 52 9.36 -11.47 -0.89
CA VAL A 52 7.99 -11.70 -1.37
C VAL A 52 8.07 -12.21 -2.81
N GLU A 53 7.56 -13.43 -3.06
CA GLU A 53 7.62 -14.03 -4.39
C GLU A 53 6.83 -13.23 -5.44
N ASP A 54 7.35 -13.22 -6.67
CA ASP A 54 6.82 -12.55 -7.85
C ASP A 54 5.32 -12.87 -8.06
N GLY A 55 4.45 -11.89 -7.79
CA GLY A 55 3.01 -11.98 -8.08
C GLY A 55 2.09 -11.47 -6.97
N ALA A 56 2.57 -11.29 -5.74
CA ALA A 56 1.76 -10.73 -4.67
C ALA A 56 1.66 -9.20 -4.79
N ARG A 57 0.53 -8.70 -5.32
CA ARG A 57 0.22 -7.27 -5.33
C ARG A 57 0.00 -6.76 -3.90
N VAL A 58 0.98 -6.06 -3.33
CA VAL A 58 0.88 -5.52 -1.97
C VAL A 58 -0.06 -4.33 -1.96
N GLN A 59 -1.22 -4.47 -1.31
CA GLN A 59 -2.20 -3.39 -1.13
C GLN A 59 -2.52 -3.28 0.35
N TRP A 60 -1.79 -2.43 1.06
CA TRP A 60 -1.89 -2.32 2.51
C TRP A 60 -2.46 -0.98 2.94
N VAL A 61 -3.15 -0.98 4.07
CA VAL A 61 -3.72 0.21 4.68
C VAL A 61 -3.27 0.29 6.14
N PHE A 62 -2.73 1.44 6.52
CA PHE A 62 -2.24 1.72 7.86
C PHE A 62 -3.28 2.53 8.64
N LEU A 63 -3.84 1.91 9.68
CA LEU A 63 -4.82 2.51 10.57
C LEU A 63 -4.25 2.63 11.99
N GLY A 64 -4.62 3.68 12.71
CA GLY A 64 -4.20 3.90 14.10
C GLY A 64 -4.20 5.37 14.49
N CYS A 65 -4.01 5.64 15.78
CA CYS A 65 -4.02 7.01 16.33
C CYS A 65 -2.96 7.90 15.66
N PRO A 66 -3.17 9.24 15.60
CA PRO A 66 -2.11 10.16 15.21
C PRO A 66 -0.91 10.04 16.17
N GLY A 67 0.31 10.21 15.67
CA GLY A 67 1.52 10.17 16.50
C GLY A 67 2.10 8.79 16.83
N VAL A 68 1.41 7.68 16.51
CA VAL A 68 1.93 6.31 16.77
C VAL A 68 3.06 5.87 15.81
N GLY A 69 3.45 6.75 14.87
CA GLY A 69 4.54 6.49 13.94
C GLY A 69 4.18 5.67 12.70
N LYS A 70 2.89 5.62 12.30
CA LYS A 70 2.44 4.89 11.08
C LYS A 70 3.27 5.23 9.85
N GLY A 71 3.41 6.52 9.52
CA GLY A 71 4.22 6.98 8.40
C GLY A 71 5.69 6.54 8.48
N THR A 72 6.26 6.45 9.68
CA THR A 72 7.63 5.94 9.89
C THR A 72 7.74 4.46 9.49
N TYR A 73 6.78 3.63 9.89
CA TYR A 73 6.77 2.21 9.52
C TYR A 73 6.36 1.99 8.06
N ALA A 74 5.37 2.73 7.57
CA ALA A 74 4.90 2.68 6.20
C ALA A 74 6.01 3.06 5.21
N GLY A 75 6.80 4.10 5.51
CA GLY A 75 7.97 4.47 4.70
C GLY A 75 9.08 3.42 4.71
N ARG A 76 9.32 2.76 5.85
CA ARG A 76 10.30 1.65 5.93
C ARG A 76 9.84 0.43 5.12
N LEU A 77 8.56 0.07 5.24
CA LEU A 77 7.98 -1.05 4.50
C LEU A 77 7.89 -0.76 3.00
N SER A 78 7.59 0.47 2.61
CA SER A 78 7.62 0.91 1.22
C SER A 78 8.98 0.64 0.57
N ARG A 79 10.08 1.00 1.26
CA ARG A 79 11.44 0.69 0.78
C ARG A 79 11.74 -0.80 0.74
N LEU A 80 11.28 -1.57 1.73
CA LEU A 80 11.52 -3.00 1.82
C LEU A 80 10.77 -3.78 0.73
N LEU A 81 9.55 -3.37 0.42
CA LEU A 81 8.63 -4.05 -0.49
C LEU A 81 8.68 -3.48 -1.91
N GLY A 82 9.37 -2.36 -2.13
CA GLY A 82 9.44 -1.70 -3.43
C GLY A 82 8.12 -1.10 -3.90
N VAL A 83 7.20 -0.79 -2.99
CA VAL A 83 5.87 -0.22 -3.31
C VAL A 83 5.74 1.22 -2.83
N PRO A 84 5.00 2.07 -3.54
CA PRO A 84 4.78 3.46 -3.14
C PRO A 84 4.04 3.55 -1.81
N HIS A 85 4.51 4.46 -0.96
CA HIS A 85 3.77 4.93 0.21
C HIS A 85 2.93 6.14 -0.18
N ILE A 86 1.62 6.06 0.01
CA ILE A 86 0.65 7.10 -0.29
C ILE A 86 0.05 7.57 1.03
N ALA A 87 0.40 8.77 1.48
CA ALA A 87 -0.21 9.39 2.65
C ALA A 87 -1.20 10.48 2.20
N THR A 88 -2.42 10.48 2.74
CA THR A 88 -3.42 11.51 2.39
C THR A 88 -2.98 12.93 2.72
N GLY A 89 -2.20 13.10 3.79
CA GLY A 89 -1.61 14.39 4.14
C GLY A 89 -0.63 14.90 3.08
N ASP A 90 0.12 14.00 2.45
CA ASP A 90 1.08 14.35 1.40
C ASP A 90 0.36 14.66 0.09
N LEU A 91 -0.68 13.90 -0.27
CA LEU A 91 -1.54 14.21 -1.43
C LEU A 91 -2.11 15.64 -1.38
N VAL A 92 -2.57 16.08 -0.22
CA VAL A 92 -3.10 17.44 -0.03
C VAL A 92 -1.99 18.49 -0.15
N ARG A 93 -0.81 18.24 0.41
CA ARG A 93 0.34 19.15 0.32
C ARG A 93 0.87 19.28 -1.11
N ASP A 94 0.93 18.16 -1.83
CA ASP A 94 1.37 18.12 -3.22
C ASP A 94 0.37 18.88 -4.12
N GLU A 95 -0.93 18.70 -3.91
CA GLU A 95 -1.95 19.45 -4.64
C GLU A 95 -1.90 20.94 -4.31
N LEU A 96 -1.68 21.32 -3.05
CA LEU A 96 -1.47 22.72 -2.64
C LEU A 96 -0.24 23.37 -3.30
N ALA A 97 0.82 22.59 -3.50
CA ALA A 97 2.03 23.05 -4.19
C ALA A 97 1.83 23.18 -5.72
N SER A 98 0.80 22.53 -6.28
CA SER A 98 0.47 22.62 -7.70
C SER A 98 -0.17 23.97 -8.06
N GLN A 99 -0.08 24.38 -9.33
CA GLN A 99 -0.69 25.63 -9.82
C GLN A 99 -2.08 25.42 -10.45
N GLY A 100 -2.84 24.45 -9.95
CA GLY A 100 -4.16 24.09 -10.48
C GLY A 100 -5.34 24.94 -9.94
N PRO A 101 -6.53 24.84 -10.57
CA PRO A 101 -7.76 25.40 -10.01
C PRO A 101 -8.14 24.73 -8.67
N LEU A 102 -7.84 23.43 -8.51
CA LEU A 102 -8.03 22.69 -7.25
C LEU A 102 -7.12 23.21 -6.13
N SER A 103 -5.88 23.60 -6.42
CA SER A 103 -4.95 24.10 -5.40
C SER A 103 -5.41 25.43 -4.80
N LYS A 104 -6.05 26.30 -5.59
CA LYS A 104 -6.67 27.54 -5.10
C LYS A 104 -7.82 27.25 -4.14
N GLN A 105 -8.71 26.32 -4.50
CA GLN A 105 -9.82 25.90 -3.65
C GLN A 105 -9.32 25.25 -2.35
N LEU A 106 -8.32 24.36 -2.43
CA LEU A 106 -7.70 23.77 -1.25
C LEU A 106 -7.05 24.84 -0.36
N SER A 107 -6.34 25.80 -0.94
CA SER A 107 -5.68 26.87 -0.20
C SER A 107 -6.69 27.71 0.58
N GLU A 108 -7.82 28.07 -0.02
CA GLU A 108 -8.90 28.77 0.67
C GLU A 108 -9.45 27.96 1.85
N ILE A 109 -9.74 26.67 1.65
CA ILE A 109 -10.25 25.78 2.70
C ILE A 109 -9.27 25.69 3.87
N VAL A 110 -7.99 25.47 3.58
CA VAL A 110 -6.93 25.33 4.58
C VAL A 110 -6.65 26.65 5.31
N ASN A 111 -6.63 27.78 4.59
CA ASN A 111 -6.46 29.11 5.17
C ASN A 111 -7.60 29.48 6.12
N HIS A 112 -8.81 29.00 5.85
CA HIS A 112 -9.97 29.16 6.74
C HIS A 112 -9.99 28.16 7.91
N GLY A 113 -8.98 27.29 8.06
CA GLY A 113 -8.93 26.26 9.08
C GLY A 113 -10.02 25.19 8.93
N LYS A 114 -10.63 25.08 7.75
CA LYS A 114 -11.67 24.09 7.47
C LYS A 114 -11.05 22.76 7.10
N LEU A 115 -11.77 21.68 7.39
CA LEU A 115 -11.38 20.33 6.98
C LEU A 115 -11.63 20.15 5.48
N VAL A 116 -10.66 19.55 4.80
CA VAL A 116 -10.80 19.13 3.40
C VAL A 116 -11.91 18.07 3.31
N SER A 117 -12.81 18.21 2.34
CA SER A 117 -13.94 17.29 2.17
C SER A 117 -13.48 15.89 1.72
N ASP A 118 -14.26 14.88 2.10
CA ASP A 118 -13.99 13.48 1.75
C ASP A 118 -13.89 13.29 0.22
N GLU A 119 -14.73 13.98 -0.54
CA GLU A 119 -14.76 13.92 -2.01
C GLU A 119 -13.45 14.40 -2.64
N ILE A 120 -12.87 15.49 -2.12
CA ILE A 120 -11.59 16.00 -2.60
C ILE A 120 -10.48 14.98 -2.34
N ILE A 121 -10.44 14.40 -1.13
CA ILE A 121 -9.45 13.37 -0.77
C ILE A 121 -9.58 12.14 -1.66
N ILE A 122 -10.81 11.68 -1.90
CA ILE A 122 -11.10 10.54 -2.79
C ILE A 122 -10.63 10.83 -4.21
N ASN A 123 -10.88 12.03 -4.74
CA ASN A 123 -10.45 12.40 -6.08
C ASN A 123 -8.92 12.44 -6.21
N LEU A 124 -8.22 13.03 -5.21
CA LEU A 124 -6.76 13.07 -5.19
C LEU A 124 -6.15 11.67 -5.10
N LEU A 125 -6.71 10.81 -4.25
CA LEU A 125 -6.27 9.43 -4.12
C LEU A 125 -6.52 8.63 -5.41
N SER A 126 -7.68 8.79 -6.03
CA SER A 126 -8.02 8.15 -7.31
C SER A 126 -7.00 8.49 -8.38
N LYS A 127 -6.70 9.78 -8.55
CA LYS A 127 -5.72 10.27 -9.52
C LYS A 127 -4.34 9.66 -9.27
N ARG A 128 -3.86 9.64 -8.02
CA ARG A 128 -2.55 9.05 -7.67
C ARG A 128 -2.49 7.55 -7.96
N LEU A 129 -3.58 6.82 -7.73
CA LEU A 129 -3.65 5.37 -8.00
C LEU A 129 -3.72 5.09 -9.51
N GLU A 130 -4.42 5.91 -10.29
CA GLU A 130 -4.47 5.84 -11.75
C GLU A 130 -3.08 6.11 -12.35
N GLU A 131 -2.42 7.20 -11.95
CA GLU A 131 -1.04 7.50 -12.35
C GLU A 131 -0.06 6.37 -11.97
N GLY A 132 -0.29 5.72 -10.83
CA GLY A 132 0.50 4.57 -10.39
C GLY A 132 0.29 3.34 -11.29
N GLY A 133 -0.96 3.07 -11.64
CA GLY A 133 -1.31 2.00 -12.58
C GLY A 133 -0.70 2.21 -13.96
N GLU A 134 -0.70 3.44 -14.47
CA GLU A 134 -0.05 3.80 -15.74
C GLU A 134 1.46 3.61 -15.72
N LYS A 135 2.10 3.86 -14.56
CA LYS A 135 3.54 3.61 -14.34
C LYS A 135 3.87 2.13 -14.12
N GLY A 136 2.86 1.25 -14.06
CA GLY A 136 3.04 -0.17 -13.78
C GLY A 136 3.35 -0.48 -12.31
N GLU A 137 2.96 0.39 -11.37
CA GLU A 137 3.09 0.11 -9.94
C GLU A 137 2.24 -1.12 -9.55
N LEU A 138 2.87 -2.15 -8.97
CA LEU A 138 2.21 -3.42 -8.64
C LEU A 138 1.63 -3.47 -7.22
N GLY A 139 1.53 -2.33 -6.54
CA GLY A 139 1.04 -2.24 -5.16
C GLY A 139 1.13 -0.84 -4.58
N PHE A 140 0.63 -0.68 -3.35
CA PHE A 140 0.73 0.56 -2.57
C PHE A 140 0.56 0.29 -1.07
N ILE A 141 1.07 1.22 -0.27
CA ILE A 141 0.77 1.32 1.17
C ILE A 141 0.06 2.65 1.39
N LEU A 142 -1.17 2.61 1.90
CA LEU A 142 -2.00 3.77 2.17
C LEU A 142 -1.94 4.13 3.66
N ASP A 143 -1.57 5.37 3.99
CA ASP A 143 -1.60 5.91 5.37
C ASP A 143 -2.60 7.07 5.46
N GLY A 144 -3.40 7.06 6.53
CA GLY A 144 -4.35 8.13 6.83
C GLY A 144 -5.65 8.09 6.01
N PHE A 145 -6.00 6.95 5.42
CA PHE A 145 -7.29 6.70 4.76
C PHE A 145 -7.70 5.23 4.89
N PRO A 146 -8.98 4.91 5.10
CA PRO A 146 -10.09 5.81 5.42
C PRO A 146 -10.04 6.29 6.88
N ARG A 147 -10.45 7.54 7.12
CA ARG A 147 -10.67 8.12 8.46
C ARG A 147 -12.14 8.09 8.89
N THR A 148 -13.07 7.89 7.96
CA THR A 148 -14.51 7.80 8.21
C THR A 148 -15.11 6.57 7.53
N ILE A 149 -16.26 6.10 8.02
CA ILE A 149 -16.98 4.98 7.38
C ILE A 149 -17.39 5.34 5.95
N ARG A 150 -17.78 6.60 5.70
CA ARG A 150 -18.15 7.08 4.35
C ARG A 150 -17.01 6.93 3.33
N GLN A 151 -15.78 7.20 3.77
CA GLN A 151 -14.58 6.99 2.94
C GLN A 151 -14.30 5.51 2.66
N ALA A 152 -14.66 4.60 3.58
CA ALA A 152 -14.42 3.17 3.40
C ALA A 152 -15.40 2.50 2.42
N VAL A 153 -16.61 3.07 2.26
CA VAL A 153 -17.69 2.48 1.43
C VAL A 153 -17.81 3.08 0.02
N SER A 154 -17.11 4.19 -0.26
CA SER A 154 -17.02 4.80 -1.60
C SER A 154 -16.15 3.95 -2.53
#